data_AF-A0A2P6WDI8-F1
#
_entry.id   AF-A0A2P6WDI8-F1
#
_cell.length_a   1.000
_cell.length_b   1.000
_cell.length_c   1.000
_cell.angle_alpha   90.00
_cell.angle_beta   90.00
_cell.angle_gamma   90.00
#
_symmetry.space_group_name_H-M   'P 1'
#
loop_
_entity.id
_entity.type
_entity.pdbx_description
1 polymer ?
#
loop_
_entity_poly.entity_id
_entity_poly.type
_entity_poly.pdbx_seq_one_letter_code
_entity_poly.pdbx_strand_id
1 'polypeptide(L)' 'MPKFEECLQRLEAIVKEMEKGDLPLEQSLKLFEEGVALSSSCRKELEEAEGKIEILTKQNGKLHPEAFGDRSDSD' A
#
# COMPACT_ATOMS: atom_id res chain seq x y z
N MET A 1 2.56 -4.37 -11.27
CA MET A 1 1.34 -5.03 -10.76
C MET A 1 0.22 -4.04 -10.97
N PRO A 2 -0.47 -4.06 -12.12
CA PRO A 2 -1.29 -2.93 -12.57
C PRO A 2 -2.36 -2.54 -11.53
N LYS A 3 -2.98 -3.52 -10.86
CA LYS A 3 -3.97 -3.28 -9.80
C LYS A 3 -3.42 -2.55 -8.56
N PHE A 4 -2.19 -2.86 -8.15
CA PHE A 4 -1.55 -2.18 -7.01
C PHE A 4 -1.21 -0.73 -7.38
N GLU A 5 -0.64 -0.51 -8.56
CA GLU A 5 -0.28 0.82 -9.05
C GLU A 5 -1.53 1.70 -9.21
N GLU A 6 -2.62 1.16 -9.74
CA GLU A 6 -3.92 1.85 -9.84
C GLU A 6 -4.50 2.18 -8.44
N CYS A 7 -4.46 1.23 -7.50
CA CYS A 7 -4.89 1.43 -6.11
C CYS A 7 -4.10 2.57 -5.45
N LEU A 8 -2.78 2.58 -5.61
CA LEU A 8 -1.90 3.57 -5.04
C LEU A 8 -2.12 4.95 -5.65
N GLN A 9 -2.22 5.05 -6.97
CA GLN A 9 -2.51 6.30 -7.68
C GLN A 9 -3.84 6.92 -7.24
N ARG A 10 -4.89 6.09 -7.05
CA ARG A 10 -6.17 6.60 -6.55
C ARG A 10 -6.06 7.10 -5.11
N LEU A 11 -5.34 6.38 -4.25
CA LEU A 11 -5.13 6.79 -2.86
C LEU A 11 -4.38 8.13 -2.78
N GLU A 12 -3.32 8.32 -3.58
CA GLU A 12 -2.60 9.59 -3.68
C GLU A 12 -3.51 10.73 -4.14
N ALA A 13 -4.38 10.47 -5.13
CA ALA A 13 -5.35 11.47 -5.59
C ALA A 13 -6.34 11.86 -4.49
N ILE A 14 -6.85 10.89 -3.72
CA ILE A 14 -7.74 11.12 -2.58
C ILE A 14 -7.06 11.98 -1.53
N VAL A 15 -5.83 11.63 -1.12
CA VAL A 15 -5.06 12.42 -0.13
C VAL A 15 -4.90 13.85 -0.61
N LYS A 16 -4.50 14.04 -1.87
CA LYS A 16 -4.34 15.37 -2.46
C LYS A 16 -5.65 16.16 -2.51
N GLU A 17 -6.79 15.51 -2.71
CA GLU A 17 -8.11 16.15 -2.65
C GLU A 17 -8.47 16.55 -1.22
N MET A 18 -8.24 15.67 -0.24
CA MET A 18 -8.50 15.95 1.18
C MET A 18 -7.62 17.07 1.74
N GLU A 19 -6.36 17.17 1.30
CA GLU A 19 -5.41 18.21 1.70
C GLU A 19 -5.78 19.62 1.23
N LYS A 20 -6.61 19.75 0.18
CA LYS A 20 -7.08 21.07 -0.29
C LYS A 20 -7.99 21.75 0.73
N GLY A 21 -8.68 20.96 1.57
CA GLY A 21 -9.47 21.47 2.69
C GLY A 21 -10.76 22.22 2.31
N ASP A 22 -11.14 22.27 1.03
CA ASP A 22 -12.33 22.95 0.50
C ASP A 22 -13.52 22.00 0.26
N LEU A 23 -13.42 20.77 0.74
CA LEU A 23 -14.43 19.73 0.55
C LEU A 23 -15.57 19.83 1.57
N PRO A 24 -16.84 19.74 1.14
CA PRO A 24 -17.96 19.54 2.06
C PRO A 24 -17.79 18.25 2.88
N LEU A 25 -18.23 18.27 4.14
CA LEU A 25 -18.10 17.14 5.08
C LEU A 25 -18.53 15.79 4.48
N GLU A 26 -19.67 15.76 3.80
CA GLU A 26 -20.21 14.56 3.14
C GLU A 26 -19.24 13.99 2.09
N GLN A 27 -18.54 14.85 1.34
CA GLN A 27 -17.55 14.42 0.37
C GLN A 27 -16.27 13.94 1.05
N SER A 28 -15.83 14.63 2.12
CA SER A 28 -14.68 14.22 2.92
C SER A 28 -14.88 12.84 3.55
N LEU A 29 -16.09 12.52 4.02
CA LEU A 29 -16.43 11.20 4.55
C LEU A 29 -16.35 10.12 3.47
N LYS A 30 -16.90 10.37 2.28
CA LYS A 30 -16.84 9.42 1.15
C LYS A 30 -15.41 9.14 0.71
N LEU A 31 -14.60 10.19 0.57
CA LEU A 31 -13.19 10.07 0.21
C LEU A 31 -12.39 9.33 1.29
N PHE A 32 -12.69 9.56 2.56
CA PHE A 32 -12.07 8.82 3.66
C PHE A 32 -12.42 7.33 3.62
N GLU A 33 -13.71 6.98 3.46
CA GLU A 33 -14.14 5.58 3.33
C GLU A 33 -13.47 4.87 2.14
N GLU A 34 -13.41 5.55 1.00
CA GLU A 34 -12.73 5.06 -0.20
C GLU A 34 -11.22 4.87 0.06
N GLY A 35 -10.56 5.84 0.68
CA GLY A 35 -9.14 5.78 1.02
C GLY A 35 -8.80 4.63 1.97
N VAL A 36 -9.65 4.37 2.98
CA VAL A 36 -9.49 3.22 3.89
C VAL A 36 -9.63 1.90 3.13
N ALA A 37 -10.61 1.79 2.24
CA ALA A 37 -10.81 0.59 1.43
C ALA A 37 -9.60 0.32 0.51
N LEU A 38 -9.11 1.35 -0.19
CA LEU A 38 -7.94 1.27 -1.06
C LEU A 38 -6.67 0.90 -0.28
N SER A 39 -6.43 1.54 0.87
CA SER A 39 -5.29 1.20 1.74
C SER A 39 -5.28 -0.29 2.12
N SER A 40 -6.46 -0.83 2.48
CA SER A 40 -6.62 -2.26 2.76
C SER A 40 -6.33 -3.14 1.55
N SER A 41 -6.83 -2.76 0.37
CA SER A 41 -6.58 -3.49 -0.89
C SER A 41 -5.10 -3.49 -1.27
N CYS A 42 -4.44 -2.35 -1.20
CA CYS A 42 -3.01 -2.20 -1.48
C CYS A 42 -2.17 -3.08 -0.52
N ARG A 43 -2.49 -3.10 0.78
CA ARG A 43 -1.83 -3.99 1.75
C ARG A 43 -1.99 -5.46 1.38
N LYS A 44 -3.21 -5.89 1.03
CA LYS A 44 -3.48 -7.28 0.65
C LYS A 44 -2.67 -7.72 -0.58
N GLU A 45 -2.58 -6.86 -1.60
CA GLU A 45 -1.78 -7.16 -2.80
C GLU A 45 -0.28 -7.30 -2.47
N LEU A 46 0.24 -6.50 -1.54
CA LEU A 46 1.61 -6.63 -1.05
C LEU A 46 1.83 -7.93 -0.27
N GLU A 47 0.92 -8.28 0.64
CA GLU A 47 0.97 -9.55 1.39
C GLU A 47 0.94 -10.76 0.45
N GLU A 48 0.10 -10.73 -0.59
CA GLU A 48 0.06 -11.78 -1.61
C GLU A 48 1.36 -11.87 -2.42
N ALA A 49 1.98 -10.73 -2.72
CA ALA A 49 3.27 -10.69 -3.42
C ALA A 49 4.40 -11.24 -2.53
N GLU A 50 4.44 -10.86 -1.26
CA GLU A 50 5.40 -11.36 -0.28
C GLU A 50 5.28 -12.89 -0.10
N GLY A 51 4.05 -13.40 0.07
CA GLY A 51 3.81 -14.84 0.17
C GLY A 51 4.27 -15.62 -1.07
N LYS A 52 4.08 -15.06 -2.28
CA LYS A 52 4.61 -15.66 -3.52
C LYS A 52 6.14 -15.69 -3.52
N ILE A 53 6.80 -14.62 -3.07
CA ILE A 53 8.26 -14.57 -2.96
C ILE A 53 8.75 -15.59 -1.94
N GLU A 54 8.09 -15.74 -0.79
CA GLU A 54 8.45 -16.70 0.24
C GLU A 54 8.38 -18.15 -0.27
N ILE A 55 7.29 -18.49 -0.98
CA ILE A 55 7.13 -19.82 -1.60
C ILE A 55 8.23 -20.08 -2.62
N LEU A 56 8.50 -19.12 -3.52
CA LEU A 56 9.55 -19.25 -4.54
C LEU A 56 10.93 -19.41 -3.91
N THR A 57 11.21 -18.65 -2.85
CA THR A 57 12.48 -18.70 -2.11
C THR A 57 12.68 -20.05 -1.43
N LYS A 58 11.63 -20.59 -0.80
CA LYS A 58 11.63 -21.92 -0.17
C LYS A 58 11.81 -23.05 -1.19
N GLN A 59 11.22 -22.91 -2.38
CA GLN A 59 11.32 -23.91 -3.45
C GLN A 59 12.70 -23.91 -4.15
N ASN A 60 13.37 -22.76 -4.24
CA ASN A 60 14.63 -22.62 -4.97
C ASN A 60 15.90 -22.66 -4.09
N GLY A 61 15.77 -22.89 -2.78
CA GLY A 61 16.85 -23.24 -1.86
C GLY A 61 17.94 -22.18 -1.59
N LYS A 62 17.96 -21.05 -2.32
CA LYS A 62 18.91 -19.94 -2.10
C LYS A 62 18.33 -18.64 -2.64
N LEU A 63 17.76 -17.80 -1.80
CA LEU A 63 17.89 -16.34 -1.86
C LEU A 63 17.61 -15.80 -0.46
N HIS A 64 18.53 -15.00 0.09
CA HIS A 64 18.34 -14.34 1.38
C HIS A 64 17.37 -13.17 1.16
N PRO A 65 16.15 -13.18 1.73
CA PRO A 65 15.34 -11.99 1.76
C PRO A 65 15.96 -11.09 2.83
N GLU A 66 16.80 -10.13 2.43
CA GLU A 66 17.09 -9.01 3.31
C GLU A 66 15.80 -8.21 3.44
N ALA A 67 15.28 -8.16 4.66
CA ALA A 67 14.13 -7.34 5.00
C ALA A 67 14.44 -5.89 4.60
N PHE A 68 13.64 -5.33 3.69
CA PHE A 68 13.68 -3.90 3.41
C PHE A 68 13.09 -3.16 4.62
N GLY A 69 13.93 -2.84 5.61
CA GLY A 69 13.57 -1.92 6.68
C GLY A 69 13.92 -2.39 8.09
N ASP A 70 15.21 -2.41 8.42
CA ASP A 70 15.65 -2.01 9.77
C ASP A 70 16.90 -1.14 9.62
N ARG A 71 16.72 0.07 9.10
CA ARG A 71 17.57 1.19 9.47
C ARG A 71 16.88 1.90 10.62
N SER A 72 17.01 1.32 11.80
CA SER A 72 17.08 2.10 13.03
C SER A 72 18.35 2.96 12.95
N ASP A 73 18.29 4.06 12.20
CA ASP A 73 19.26 5.15 12.34
C ASP A 73 19.01 5.78 13.71
N SER A 74 19.62 5.14 14.70
CA SER A 74 19.88 5.68 16.02
C SER A 74 21.18 6.46 15.89
N ASP A 75 21.10 7.79 15.80
CA ASP A 75 22.11 8.74 16.28
C ASP A 75 21.49 10.15 16.39
#